data_AF-A0A9P4GTE5-F1
#
_entry.id   AF-A0A9P4GTE5-F1
#
_cell.length_a   1.000
_cell.length_b   1.000
_cell.length_c   1.000
_cell.angle_alpha   90.00
_cell.angle_beta   90.00
_cell.angle_gamma   90.00
#
_symmetry.space_group_name_H-M   'P 1'
#
loop_
_entity.id
_entity.type
_entity.pdbx_description
1 polymer ?
#
loop_
_entity_poly.entity_id
_entity_poly.type
_entity_poly.pdbx_seq_one_letter_code
_entity_poly.pdbx_strand_id
1 'polypeptide(L)'
;FAPLKTAYRDEVERLNRGGIDTIGKEHFTSLYKPARERALIKRNIQAGWAATGLFLFYPERVFRHTPKPPTPLPVPGADEIVVVPEVPQTPVTPVTAEALIPLHNLIKEDARALDVVSQRRLQRHVQKLASAAQVSFAECALLQDQNQSLIKINKEAKGRQLTRSVVLGKAKVMSYEDLKEARAKCAVKEKTTLGKSKGRQG
;
A
#
# COMPACT_ATOMS: atom_id res chain seq x y z
N PHE A 1 15.59 -9.51 -0.92
CA PHE A 1 15.53 -8.06 -0.64
C PHE A 1 14.55 -7.28 -1.51
N ALA A 2 14.18 -7.73 -2.72
CA ALA A 2 13.27 -6.98 -3.60
C ALA A 2 11.96 -6.50 -2.93
N PRO A 3 11.23 -7.33 -2.16
CA PRO A 3 10.00 -6.87 -1.51
C PRO A 3 10.20 -5.72 -0.52
N LEU A 4 11.34 -5.70 0.18
CA LEU A 4 11.68 -4.63 1.13
C LEU A 4 12.02 -3.33 0.40
N LYS A 5 12.76 -3.41 -0.72
CA LYS A 5 13.09 -2.25 -1.54
C LYS A 5 11.82 -1.61 -2.11
N THR A 6 10.88 -2.42 -2.61
CA THR A 6 9.60 -1.94 -3.14
C THR A 6 8.77 -1.30 -2.04
N ALA A 7 8.55 -2.01 -0.91
CA ALA A 7 7.76 -1.47 0.18
C ALA A 7 8.35 -0.16 0.75
N TYR A 8 9.68 -0.07 0.85
CA TYR A 8 10.34 1.16 1.28
C TYR A 8 10.16 2.30 0.26
N ARG A 9 10.31 2.02 -1.04
CA ARG A 9 10.05 3.00 -2.11
C ARG A 9 8.62 3.54 -2.03
N ASP A 10 7.62 2.69 -1.83
CA ASP A 10 6.23 3.12 -1.74
C ASP A 10 6.00 4.08 -0.55
N GLU A 11 6.62 3.79 0.60
CA GLU A 11 6.53 4.64 1.79
C GLU A 11 7.24 6.00 1.58
N VAL A 12 8.38 6.00 0.87
CA VAL A 12 9.09 7.21 0.44
C VAL A 12 8.26 8.05 -0.51
N GLU A 13 7.68 7.43 -1.54
CA GLU A 13 6.83 8.13 -2.52
C GLU A 13 5.60 8.73 -1.86
N ARG A 14 4.99 8.04 -0.89
CA ARG A 14 3.87 8.58 -0.10
C ARG A 14 4.29 9.82 0.70
N LEU A 15 5.51 9.82 1.25
CA LEU A 15 6.05 10.96 1.99
C LEU A 15 6.35 12.15 1.05
N ASN A 16 6.93 11.89 -0.13
CA ASN A 16 7.22 12.90 -1.13
C ASN A 16 5.93 13.58 -1.66
N ARG A 17 4.85 12.81 -1.84
CA ARG A 17 3.51 13.39 -2.16
C ARG A 17 3.00 14.35 -1.09
N GLY A 18 3.48 14.22 0.15
CA GLY A 18 3.20 15.12 1.27
C GLY A 18 4.08 16.37 1.32
N GLY A 19 4.94 16.61 0.32
CA GLY A 19 5.81 17.79 0.22
C GLY A 19 7.13 17.69 0.99
N ILE A 20 7.54 16.48 1.40
CA ILE A 20 8.84 16.24 2.06
C ILE A 20 9.74 15.53 1.04
N ASP A 21 10.58 16.29 0.34
CA ASP A 21 11.45 15.77 -0.72
C ASP A 21 12.80 15.22 -0.20
N THR A 22 13.15 15.51 1.06
CA THR A 22 14.41 15.07 1.68
C THR A 22 14.16 14.12 2.85
N ILE A 23 14.76 12.93 2.77
CA ILE A 23 14.65 11.92 3.82
C ILE A 23 15.83 12.04 4.78
N GLY A 24 15.56 12.62 5.94
CA GLY A 24 16.47 12.63 7.09
C GLY A 24 16.57 11.28 7.82
N LYS A 25 17.48 11.20 8.79
CA LYS A 25 17.69 9.99 9.61
C LYS A 25 16.45 9.63 10.44
N GLU A 26 15.72 10.64 10.92
CA GLU A 26 14.45 10.49 11.62
C GLU A 26 13.33 9.94 10.71
N HIS A 27 13.36 10.25 9.42
CA HIS A 27 12.42 9.72 8.45
C HIS A 27 12.75 8.27 8.10
N PHE A 28 14.02 7.89 8.05
CA PHE A 28 14.42 6.51 7.78
C PHE A 28 13.83 5.50 8.77
N THR A 29 13.97 5.73 10.08
CA THR A 29 13.51 4.78 11.11
C THR A 29 11.98 4.67 11.13
N SER A 30 11.28 5.78 10.91
CA SER A 30 9.82 5.79 10.85
C SER A 30 9.26 5.11 9.60
N LEU A 31 9.90 5.28 8.44
CA LEU A 31 9.51 4.60 7.18
C LEU A 31 9.93 3.12 7.13
N TYR A 32 11.05 2.76 7.77
CA TYR A 32 11.56 1.40 7.73
C TYR A 32 10.66 0.41 8.49
N LYS A 33 10.06 0.81 9.61
CA LYS A 33 9.16 -0.04 10.39
C LYS A 33 7.98 -0.59 9.56
N PRO A 34 7.12 0.23 8.93
CA PRO A 34 6.02 -0.26 8.11
C PRO A 34 6.51 -0.99 6.85
N ALA A 35 7.61 -0.55 6.23
CA ALA A 35 8.21 -1.25 5.09
C ALA A 35 8.67 -2.67 5.46
N ARG A 36 9.26 -2.84 6.65
CA ARG A 36 9.70 -4.14 7.18
C ARG A 36 8.51 -5.06 7.46
N GLU A 37 7.45 -4.54 8.07
CA GLU A 37 6.22 -5.31 8.36
C GLU A 37 5.55 -5.80 7.06
N ARG A 38 5.52 -4.96 6.02
CA ARG A 38 4.97 -5.32 4.70
C ARG A 38 5.85 -6.32 3.95
N ALA A 39 7.18 -6.21 4.08
CA ALA A 39 8.13 -6.99 3.30
C ALA A 39 8.48 -8.36 3.92
N LEU A 40 8.68 -8.43 5.23
CA LEU A 40 9.14 -9.64 5.94
C LEU A 40 7.97 -10.54 6.38
N ILE A 41 7.06 -10.81 5.45
CA ILE A 41 5.96 -11.76 5.65
C ILE A 41 6.39 -13.18 5.29
N LYS A 42 5.76 -14.19 5.92
CA LYS A 42 6.05 -15.62 5.70
C LYS A 42 6.11 -15.98 4.21
N ARG A 43 5.15 -15.48 3.42
CA ARG A 43 5.07 -15.73 1.96
C ARG A 43 6.30 -15.21 1.22
N ASN A 44 6.74 -13.98 1.50
CA ASN A 44 7.89 -13.36 0.85
C ASN A 44 9.20 -14.04 1.25
N ILE A 45 9.32 -14.46 2.50
CA ILE A 45 10.48 -15.21 2.98
C ILE A 45 10.54 -16.57 2.26
N GLN A 46 9.45 -17.32 2.23
CA GLN A 46 9.36 -18.60 1.52
C GLN A 46 9.65 -18.46 0.02
N ALA A 47 9.11 -17.43 -0.63
CA ALA A 47 9.39 -17.14 -2.03
C ALA A 47 10.87 -16.80 -2.27
N GLY A 48 11.51 -16.07 -1.36
CA GLY A 48 12.94 -15.78 -1.41
C GLY A 48 13.81 -17.03 -1.35
N TRP A 49 13.50 -17.97 -0.46
CA TRP A 49 14.18 -19.26 -0.39
C TRP A 49 13.94 -20.10 -1.66
N ALA A 50 12.68 -20.18 -2.12
CA ALA A 50 12.33 -20.92 -3.32
C ALA A 50 13.06 -20.42 -4.57
N ALA A 51 13.26 -19.10 -4.70
CA ALA A 51 14.02 -18.49 -5.80
C ALA A 51 15.49 -18.91 -5.81
N THR A 52 16.08 -19.22 -4.64
CA THR A 52 17.44 -19.76 -4.52
C THR A 52 17.49 -21.30 -4.61
N GLY A 53 16.37 -21.95 -4.93
CA GLY A 53 16.27 -23.42 -4.95
C GLY A 53 16.27 -24.07 -3.57
N LEU A 54 16.31 -23.27 -2.50
CA LEU A 54 16.26 -23.73 -1.12
C LEU A 54 14.79 -23.86 -0.70
N PHE A 55 14.34 -25.10 -0.47
CA PHE A 55 13.01 -25.37 0.05
C PHE A 55 13.15 -25.80 1.50
N LEU A 56 12.39 -25.17 2.40
CA LEU A 56 12.21 -25.66 3.76
C LEU A 56 11.48 -27.01 3.67
N PHE A 57 12.24 -28.10 3.62
CA PHE A 57 11.84 -29.51 3.71
C PHE A 57 10.55 -29.87 2.94
N TYR A 58 10.59 -29.79 1.60
CA TYR A 58 9.53 -30.32 0.71
C TYR A 58 10.06 -31.52 -0.10
N PRO A 59 10.06 -32.75 0.45
CA PRO A 59 10.63 -33.94 -0.21
C PRO A 59 9.96 -34.26 -1.56
N GLU A 60 8.65 -34.01 -1.71
CA GLU A 60 7.90 -34.26 -2.95
C GLU A 60 8.40 -33.47 -4.17
N ARG A 61 9.05 -32.31 -3.97
CA ARG A 61 9.63 -31.52 -5.05
C ARG A 61 10.94 -32.12 -5.58
N VAL A 62 11.68 -32.83 -4.73
CA VAL A 62 12.92 -33.53 -5.10
C VAL A 62 12.62 -34.67 -6.08
N PHE A 63 11.47 -35.33 -5.93
CA PHE A 63 11.00 -36.41 -6.80
C PHE A 63 10.35 -35.96 -8.12
N ARG A 64 10.21 -34.65 -8.38
CA ARG A 64 9.74 -34.17 -9.70
C ARG A 64 10.82 -34.17 -10.77
N HIS A 65 12.09 -34.16 -10.37
CA HIS A 65 13.23 -34.14 -11.29
C HIS A 65 13.78 -35.54 -11.60
N THR A 66 13.25 -36.59 -10.98
CA THR A 66 13.50 -37.97 -11.42
C THR A 66 12.73 -38.23 -12.71
N PRO A 67 13.39 -38.63 -13.81
CA PRO A 67 12.73 -38.87 -15.08
C PRO A 67 11.70 -40.00 -14.93
N LYS A 68 10.44 -39.66 -15.22
CA LYS A 68 9.34 -40.62 -15.24
C LYS A 68 9.38 -41.35 -16.60
N PRO A 69 9.22 -42.69 -16.66
CA PRO A 69 9.20 -43.42 -17.92
C PRO A 69 8.03 -42.94 -18.80
N PRO A 70 8.22 -42.84 -20.13
CA PRO A 70 7.26 -42.21 -21.03
C PRO A 70 6.01 -43.08 -21.22
N THR A 71 4.83 -42.50 -21.01
CA THR A 71 3.54 -43.06 -21.46
C THR A 71 3.08 -42.33 -22.73
N PRO A 72 2.56 -43.03 -23.75
CA PRO A 72 2.33 -42.45 -25.08
C PRO A 72 1.11 -41.51 -25.15
N LEU A 73 1.21 -40.51 -26.03
CA LEU A 73 0.14 -39.59 -26.45
C LEU A 73 -0.82 -40.26 -27.45
N PRO A 74 -2.09 -39.82 -27.50
CA PRO A 74 -2.86 -39.78 -28.74
C PRO A 74 -3.09 -38.33 -29.23
N VAL A 75 -3.06 -38.17 -30.55
CA VAL A 75 -3.18 -36.91 -31.32
C VAL A 75 -4.63 -36.76 -31.89
N PRO A 76 -4.97 -35.77 -32.75
CA PRO A 76 -5.83 -34.62 -32.47
C PRO A 76 -7.23 -34.68 -33.15
N GLY A 77 -8.13 -33.75 -32.81
CA GLY A 77 -9.37 -33.50 -33.55
C GLY A 77 -9.63 -31.99 -33.68
N ALA A 78 -9.70 -31.52 -34.92
CA ALA A 78 -10.01 -30.15 -35.30
C ALA A 78 -11.53 -29.89 -35.26
N ASP A 79 -11.94 -28.66 -34.93
CA ASP A 79 -12.75 -27.89 -35.87
C ASP A 79 -12.69 -26.39 -35.55
N GLU A 80 -12.47 -25.62 -36.61
CA GLU A 80 -12.54 -24.17 -36.65
C GLU A 80 -14.01 -23.72 -36.72
N ILE A 81 -14.38 -22.69 -35.96
CA ILE A 81 -15.39 -21.75 -36.42
C ILE A 81 -14.86 -20.34 -36.21
N VAL A 82 -14.46 -19.73 -37.33
CA VAL A 82 -14.21 -18.30 -37.44
C VAL A 82 -15.55 -17.57 -37.30
N VAL A 83 -15.70 -16.78 -36.24
CA VAL A 83 -16.74 -15.74 -36.17
C VAL A 83 -16.06 -14.39 -36.33
N VAL A 84 -16.39 -13.72 -37.43
CA VAL A 84 -16.03 -12.33 -37.72
C VAL A 84 -16.64 -11.42 -36.66
N PRO A 85 -15.88 -10.57 -35.95
CA PRO A 85 -16.48 -9.50 -35.17
C PRO A 85 -16.77 -8.31 -36.09
N GLU A 86 -18.04 -8.14 -36.44
CA GLU A 86 -18.56 -6.85 -36.90
C GLU A 86 -18.30 -5.82 -35.80
N VAL A 87 -17.50 -4.79 -36.10
CA VAL A 87 -17.05 -3.77 -35.13
C VAL A 87 -18.24 -2.90 -34.73
N PRO A 88 -18.77 -3.00 -33.49
CA PRO A 88 -19.70 -2.02 -32.99
C PRO A 88 -18.86 -0.87 -32.48
N GLN A 89 -18.97 0.32 -33.10
CA GLN A 89 -18.44 1.54 -32.51
C GLN A 89 -18.99 1.66 -31.08
N THR A 90 -18.11 1.42 -30.11
CA THR A 90 -18.49 1.36 -28.71
C THR A 90 -18.37 2.78 -28.16
N PRO A 91 -19.45 3.41 -27.67
CA PRO A 91 -19.33 4.75 -27.10
C PRO A 91 -18.37 4.73 -25.91
N VAL A 92 -17.47 5.70 -25.85
CA VAL A 92 -16.46 5.86 -24.80
C VAL A 92 -17.15 6.02 -23.44
N THR A 93 -16.62 5.36 -22.40
CA THR A 93 -17.10 5.51 -21.02
C THR A 93 -16.93 6.97 -20.60
N PRO A 94 -17.99 7.65 -20.12
CA PRO A 94 -17.87 9.04 -19.70
C PRO A 94 -17.00 9.13 -18.44
N VAL A 95 -15.95 9.94 -18.52
CA VAL A 95 -15.02 10.21 -17.41
C VAL A 95 -15.37 11.53 -16.71
N THR A 96 -16.23 12.36 -17.32
CA THR A 96 -16.59 13.70 -16.84
C THR A 96 -18.07 13.81 -16.50
N ALA A 97 -18.41 14.69 -15.54
CA ALA A 97 -19.79 14.94 -15.12
C ALA A 97 -20.68 15.46 -16.27
N GLU A 98 -20.11 16.25 -17.19
CA GLU A 98 -20.79 16.78 -18.38
C GLU A 98 -21.18 15.66 -19.35
N ALA A 99 -20.35 14.61 -19.46
CA ALA A 99 -20.60 13.46 -20.32
C ALA A 99 -21.65 12.48 -19.74
N LEU A 100 -22.05 12.64 -18.48
CA LEU A 100 -23.15 11.87 -17.88
C LEU A 100 -24.52 12.35 -18.35
N ILE A 101 -24.67 13.63 -18.69
CA ILE A 101 -25.95 14.21 -19.11
C ILE A 101 -26.44 13.59 -20.44
N PRO A 102 -25.60 13.49 -21.50
CA PRO A 102 -25.96 12.78 -22.72
C PRO A 102 -26.27 11.29 -22.49
N LEU A 103 -25.48 10.60 -21.65
CA LEU A 103 -25.71 9.18 -21.35
C LEU A 103 -27.06 8.96 -20.64
N HIS A 104 -27.41 9.83 -19.69
CA HIS A 104 -28.70 9.80 -19.00
C HIS A 104 -29.88 10.04 -19.94
N ASN A 105 -29.74 10.94 -20.90
CA ASN A 105 -30.77 11.19 -21.91
C ASN A 105 -30.95 9.99 -22.85
N LEU A 106 -29.86 9.35 -23.30
CA LEU A 106 -29.92 8.12 -24.08
C LEU A 106 -30.59 6.97 -23.32
N ILE A 107 -30.31 6.80 -22.02
CA ILE A 107 -31.00 5.82 -21.16
C ILE A 107 -32.50 6.09 -21.11
N LYS A 108 -32.92 7.36 -21.00
CA LYS A 108 -34.35 7.72 -21.00
C LYS A 108 -35.04 7.42 -22.32
N GLU A 109 -34.36 7.64 -23.45
CA GLU A 109 -34.90 7.35 -24.78
C GLU A 109 -35.02 5.84 -25.01
N ASP A 110 -33.96 5.08 -24.73
CA ASP A 110 -33.96 3.63 -24.87
C ASP A 110 -34.95 2.93 -23.91
N ALA A 111 -35.17 3.48 -22.71
CA ALA A 111 -36.14 2.95 -21.75
C ALA A 111 -37.60 3.19 -22.17
N ARG A 112 -37.86 4.21 -23.00
CA ARG A 112 -39.19 4.48 -23.56
C ARG A 112 -39.49 3.61 -24.78
N ALA A 113 -38.47 3.20 -25.53
CA ALA A 113 -38.60 2.27 -26.64
C ALA A 113 -38.64 0.82 -26.11
N LEU A 114 -39.66 0.05 -26.48
CA LEU A 114 -39.90 -1.32 -26.00
C LEU A 114 -39.34 -2.42 -26.93
N ASP A 115 -38.53 -2.07 -27.92
CA ASP A 115 -37.99 -3.03 -28.89
C ASP A 115 -36.75 -3.80 -28.37
N VAL A 116 -36.44 -4.94 -28.99
CA VAL A 116 -35.33 -5.80 -28.55
C VAL A 116 -33.98 -5.11 -28.70
N VAL A 117 -33.84 -4.16 -29.63
CA VAL A 117 -32.59 -3.42 -29.86
C VAL A 117 -32.43 -2.32 -28.82
N SER A 118 -33.48 -1.58 -28.46
CA SER A 118 -33.45 -0.59 -27.37
C SER A 118 -33.13 -1.23 -26.03
N GLN A 119 -33.68 -2.40 -25.70
CA GLN A 119 -33.35 -3.11 -24.46
C GLN A 119 -31.86 -3.45 -24.36
N ARG A 120 -31.24 -3.89 -25.46
CA ARG A 120 -29.79 -4.16 -25.53
C ARG A 120 -28.95 -2.89 -25.43
N ARG A 121 -29.44 -1.75 -25.92
CA ARG A 121 -28.77 -0.44 -25.80
C ARG A 121 -28.89 0.11 -24.39
N LEU A 122 -30.07 0.02 -23.79
CA LEU A 122 -30.34 0.37 -22.40
C LEU A 122 -29.41 -0.40 -21.45
N GLN A 123 -29.31 -1.72 -21.61
CA GLN A 123 -28.40 -2.54 -20.78
C GLN A 123 -26.95 -2.05 -20.89
N ARG A 124 -26.47 -1.73 -22.10
CA ARG A 124 -25.13 -1.17 -22.32
C ARG A 124 -24.95 0.19 -21.67
N HIS A 125 -25.94 1.08 -21.76
CA HIS A 125 -25.85 2.41 -21.17
C HIS A 125 -25.87 2.36 -19.64
N VAL A 126 -26.71 1.51 -19.05
CA VAL A 126 -26.73 1.25 -17.60
C VAL A 126 -25.39 0.65 -17.13
N GLN A 127 -24.83 -0.30 -17.86
CA GLN A 127 -23.52 -0.88 -17.55
C GLN A 127 -22.42 0.20 -17.56
N LYS A 128 -22.43 1.12 -18.52
CA LYS A 128 -21.45 2.22 -18.57
C LYS A 128 -21.63 3.21 -17.44
N LEU A 129 -22.88 3.54 -17.08
CA LEU A 129 -23.15 4.38 -15.93
C LEU A 129 -22.62 3.75 -14.65
N ALA A 130 -22.83 2.44 -14.47
CA ALA A 130 -22.28 1.68 -13.34
C ALA A 130 -20.74 1.68 -13.34
N SER A 131 -20.10 1.47 -14.49
CA SER A 131 -18.64 1.54 -14.61
C SER A 131 -18.09 2.95 -14.32
N ALA A 132 -18.74 4.00 -14.83
CA ALA A 132 -18.36 5.39 -14.55
C ALA A 132 -18.51 5.72 -13.05
N ALA A 133 -19.59 5.26 -12.41
CA ALA A 133 -19.78 5.42 -10.96
C ALA A 133 -18.71 4.67 -10.15
N GLN A 134 -18.34 3.45 -10.56
CA GLN A 134 -17.25 2.69 -9.93
C GLN A 134 -15.91 3.44 -10.02
N VAL A 135 -15.58 3.98 -11.18
CA VAL A 135 -14.36 4.78 -11.38
C VAL A 135 -14.39 6.03 -10.49
N SER A 136 -15.49 6.78 -10.49
CA SER A 136 -15.63 7.98 -9.66
C SER A 136 -15.52 7.66 -8.16
N PHE A 137 -16.13 6.57 -7.69
CA PHE A 137 -15.98 6.15 -6.28
C PHE A 137 -14.55 5.73 -5.93
N ALA A 138 -13.84 5.05 -6.84
CA ALA A 138 -12.44 4.72 -6.66
C ALA A 138 -11.56 5.97 -6.57
N GLU A 139 -11.82 6.98 -7.41
CA GLU A 139 -11.15 8.28 -7.36
C GLU A 139 -11.44 9.02 -6.06
N CYS A 140 -12.70 9.06 -5.62
CA CYS A 140 -13.08 9.65 -4.34
C CYS A 140 -12.36 8.99 -3.16
N ALA A 141 -12.28 7.65 -3.14
CA ALA A 141 -11.56 6.92 -2.10
C ALA A 141 -10.07 7.27 -2.09
N LEU A 142 -9.43 7.35 -3.27
CA LEU A 142 -8.02 7.72 -3.40
C LEU A 142 -7.77 9.16 -2.91
N LEU A 143 -8.63 10.11 -3.27
CA LEU A 143 -8.55 11.50 -2.81
C LEU A 143 -8.76 11.62 -1.29
N GLN A 144 -9.69 10.84 -0.72
CA GLN A 144 -9.90 10.78 0.72
C GLN A 144 -8.65 10.26 1.45
N ASP A 145 -8.05 9.16 0.97
CA ASP A 145 -6.81 8.62 1.54
C ASP A 145 -5.66 9.63 1.47
N GLN A 146 -5.52 10.33 0.34
CA GLN A 146 -4.52 11.39 0.18
C GLN A 146 -4.75 12.53 1.18
N ASN A 147 -5.97 13.03 1.31
CA ASN A 147 -6.32 14.07 2.26
C ASN A 147 -6.07 13.64 3.72
N GLN A 148 -6.43 12.41 4.10
CA GLN A 148 -6.12 11.87 5.42
C GLN A 148 -4.61 11.83 5.70
N SER A 149 -3.82 11.41 4.69
CA SER A 149 -2.37 11.36 4.82
C SER A 149 -1.76 12.76 5.00
N LEU A 150 -2.22 13.75 4.23
CA LEU A 150 -1.82 15.16 4.37
C LEU A 150 -2.20 15.74 5.73
N ILE A 151 -3.39 15.41 6.26
CA ILE A 151 -3.81 15.84 7.60
C ILE A 151 -2.85 15.30 8.66
N LYS A 152 -2.46 14.02 8.55
CA LYS A 152 -1.53 13.39 9.49
C LYS A 152 -0.15 14.05 9.45
N ILE A 153 0.38 14.29 8.25
CA ILE A 153 1.68 14.97 8.05
C ILE A 153 1.63 16.40 8.59
N ASN A 154 0.57 17.16 8.29
CA ASN A 154 0.40 18.52 8.80
C ASN A 154 0.30 18.57 10.33
N LYS A 155 -0.39 17.62 10.96
CA LYS A 155 -0.45 17.52 12.42
C LYS A 155 0.93 17.28 13.02
N GLU A 156 1.73 16.39 12.41
CA GLU A 156 3.10 16.14 12.84
C GLU A 156 3.98 17.38 12.66
N ALA A 157 3.92 18.03 11.49
CA ALA A 157 4.68 19.24 11.19
C ALA A 157 4.35 20.40 12.14
N LYS A 158 3.06 20.63 12.41
CA LYS A 158 2.62 21.60 13.44
C LYS A 158 3.11 21.22 14.83
N GLY A 159 3.07 19.93 15.17
CA GLY A 159 3.65 19.42 16.41
C GLY A 159 5.14 19.77 16.54
N ARG A 160 5.91 19.57 15.46
CA ARG A 160 7.34 19.93 15.41
C ARG A 160 7.55 21.45 15.51
N GLN A 161 6.75 22.25 14.83
CA GLN A 161 6.85 23.72 14.86
C GLN A 161 6.53 24.30 16.25
N LEU A 162 5.49 23.78 16.91
CA LEU A 162 5.08 24.22 18.25
C LEU A 162 6.03 23.72 19.33
N THR A 163 6.66 22.57 19.12
CA THR A 163 7.70 22.06 20.02
C THR A 163 8.95 22.91 19.84
N ARG A 164 9.11 23.94 20.68
CA ARG A 164 10.36 24.71 20.77
C ARG A 164 11.54 23.74 20.83
N SER A 165 12.51 23.93 19.95
CA SER A 165 13.77 23.18 19.99
C SER A 165 14.43 23.44 21.35
N VAL A 166 14.36 22.47 22.26
CA VAL A 166 15.16 22.49 23.48
C VAL A 166 16.59 22.27 23.01
N VAL A 167 17.39 23.33 23.04
CA VAL A 167 18.84 23.21 22.83
C VAL A 167 19.36 22.31 23.95
N LEU A 168 19.66 21.05 23.63
CA LEU A 168 20.27 20.06 24.53
C LEU A 168 21.75 20.42 24.74
N GLY A 169 22.00 21.61 25.29
CA GLY A 169 23.33 22.12 25.61
C GLY A 169 24.30 22.20 24.43
N LYS A 170 25.52 22.63 24.73
CA LYS A 170 26.64 22.62 23.79
C LYS A 170 27.12 21.18 23.66
N ALA A 171 27.23 20.65 22.44
CA ALA A 171 27.69 19.29 22.20
C ALA A 171 29.06 19.06 22.86
N LYS A 172 29.09 18.21 23.89
CA LYS A 172 30.31 17.76 24.57
C LYS A 172 30.59 16.32 24.13
N VAL A 173 31.79 16.05 23.65
CA VAL A 173 32.26 14.66 23.43
C VAL A 173 32.35 14.02 24.82
N MET A 174 31.44 13.09 25.12
CA MET A 174 31.42 12.40 26.41
C MET A 174 32.60 11.44 26.50
N SER A 175 33.44 11.65 27.51
CA SER A 175 34.49 10.71 27.90
C SER A 175 33.91 9.56 28.75
N TYR A 176 34.68 8.50 28.95
CA TYR A 176 34.30 7.39 29.83
C TYR A 176 33.96 7.85 31.26
N GLU A 177 34.69 8.85 31.77
CA GLU A 177 34.43 9.39 33.11
C GLU A 177 33.10 10.15 33.19
N ASP A 178 32.72 10.87 32.14
CA ASP A 178 31.41 11.54 32.08
C ASP A 178 30.25 10.52 32.15
N LEU A 179 30.41 9.34 31.55
CA LEU A 179 29.42 8.25 31.60
C LEU A 179 29.35 7.62 33.00
N LYS A 180 30.48 7.44 33.66
CA LYS A 180 30.56 6.90 35.02
C LYS A 180 29.89 7.85 36.02
N GLU A 181 30.15 9.15 35.90
CA GLU A 181 29.54 10.19 36.73
C GLU A 181 28.02 10.30 36.49
N ALA A 182 27.57 10.23 35.23
CA ALA A 182 26.15 10.23 34.89
C ALA A 182 25.40 9.04 35.52
N ARG A 183 25.99 7.84 35.49
CA ARG A 183 25.43 6.64 36.14
C ARG A 183 25.31 6.82 37.66
N ALA A 184 26.34 7.38 38.30
CA ALA A 184 26.30 7.66 39.73
C ALA A 184 25.20 8.69 40.08
N LYS A 185 25.07 9.78 39.29
CA LYS A 185 24.01 10.79 39.46
C LYS A 185 22.61 10.20 39.26
N CYS A 186 22.42 9.31 38.30
CA CYS A 186 21.15 8.60 38.09
C CYS A 186 20.79 7.72 39.29
N ALA A 187 21.73 6.93 39.81
CA ALA A 187 21.49 6.10 40.99
C ALA A 187 21.13 6.92 42.25
N VAL A 188 21.71 8.11 42.41
CA VAL A 188 21.36 9.04 43.51
C VAL A 188 19.96 9.63 43.31
N LYS A 189 19.62 10.08 42.10
CA LYS A 189 18.28 10.62 41.80
C LYS A 189 17.18 9.57 42.03
N GLU A 190 17.41 8.34 41.59
CA GLU A 190 16.49 7.22 41.75
C GLU A 190 16.25 6.86 43.22
N LYS A 191 17.31 6.85 44.04
CA LYS A 191 17.20 6.70 45.50
C LYS A 191 16.46 7.86 46.17
N THR A 192 16.66 9.08 45.68
CA THR A 192 15.99 10.29 46.22
C THR A 192 14.49 10.29 45.88
N THR A 193 14.11 9.81 44.69
CA THR A 193 12.70 9.65 44.30
C THR A 193 12.01 8.54 45.09
N LEU A 194 12.71 7.44 45.38
CA LEU A 194 12.18 6.34 46.21
C LEU A 194 12.01 6.73 47.69
N GLY A 195 12.87 7.62 48.20
CA GLY A 195 12.76 8.16 49.56
C GLY A 195 11.59 9.12 49.72
N LYS A 196 11.31 9.97 48.72
CA LYS A 196 10.20 10.93 48.76
C LYS A 196 8.81 10.28 48.65
N SER A 197 8.69 9.11 48.00
CA SER A 197 7.41 8.37 47.94
C SER A 197 7.06 7.65 49.24
N LYS A 198 8.03 7.39 50.13
CA LYS A 198 7.78 6.74 51.43
C LYS A 198 7.39 7.71 52.56
N GLY A 199 7.64 9.01 52.42
CA GLY A 199 7.34 10.03 53.45
C GLY A 199 5.98 10.71 53.33
N ARG A 200 5.07 10.21 52.48
CA ARG A 200 3.76 10.85 52.18
C ARG A 200 2.54 10.03 52.64
N GLN A 201 2.77 9.00 53.45
CA GLN A 201 1.73 8.33 54.25
C GLN A 201 1.99 8.69 55.72
N GLY A 202 1.24 9.68 56.21
CA GLY A 202 1.26 10.20 57.57
C GLY A 202 0.17 11.24 57.70
#